data_AF-A0A7W0Q904-F1
#
_entry.id   AF-A0A7W0Q904-F1
#
_cell.length_a   1.000
_cell.length_b   1.000
_cell.length_c   1.000
_cell.angle_alpha   90.00
_cell.angle_beta   90.00
_cell.angle_gamma   90.00
#
_symmetry.space_group_name_H-M   'P 1'
#
loop_
_entity.id
_entity.type
_entity.pdbx_description
1 polymer ?
#
loop_
_entity_poly.entity_id
_entity_poly.type
_entity_poly.pdbx_seq_one_letter_code
_entity_poly.pdbx_strand_id
1 'polypeptide(L)'
;MDDDLKKASFALAELMQHAMRTSYGMIAREAATSFDIAATVEAVVALLIAKGVIDADELVAVREVAATRIATERAAGWIGPDLAMVTTEEEAQPAQLVDCETRRPTCQAACCVLGKVTLTEREVRQNTLLWDLGAPYSLPRAPTGHCAYLDRDSLACTVWNDRPYVCRSYSCANDAIVWDDFKALIPAERVRRLSRTRRRQEVSDE
;
A
#
# COMPACT_ATOMS: atom_id res chain seq x y z
N MET A 1 5.32 42.64 7.38
CA MET A 1 4.27 41.63 7.62
C MET A 1 3.43 41.34 6.38
N ASP A 2 2.76 42.32 5.75
CA ASP A 2 1.99 42.07 4.50
C ASP A 2 2.89 41.79 3.27
N ASP A 3 4.03 42.48 3.15
CA ASP A 3 4.99 42.28 2.05
C ASP A 3 5.75 40.94 2.13
N ASP A 4 6.10 40.52 3.36
CA ASP A 4 6.78 39.24 3.60
C ASP A 4 5.86 38.05 3.30
N LEU A 5 4.56 38.18 3.64
CA LEU A 5 3.54 37.18 3.35
C LEU A 5 3.31 37.05 1.83
N LYS A 6 3.31 38.16 1.09
CA LYS A 6 3.21 38.17 -0.38
C LYS A 6 4.42 37.52 -1.03
N LYS A 7 5.64 37.83 -0.56
CA LYS A 7 6.88 37.20 -1.05
C LYS A 7 6.87 35.69 -0.80
N ALA A 8 6.45 35.25 0.39
CA ALA A 8 6.32 33.84 0.71
C ALA A 8 5.27 33.13 -0.18
N SER A 9 4.13 33.77 -0.42
CA SER A 9 3.10 33.24 -1.32
C SER A 9 3.58 33.12 -2.76
N PHE A 10 4.35 34.09 -3.25
CA PHE A 10 4.90 34.07 -4.61
C PHE A 10 5.95 32.97 -4.76
N ALA A 11 6.86 32.85 -3.78
CA ALA A 11 7.84 31.77 -3.75
C ALA A 11 7.19 30.38 -3.71
N LEU A 12 6.11 30.22 -2.93
CA LEU A 12 5.32 28.98 -2.91
C LEU A 12 4.69 28.70 -4.28
N ALA A 13 4.12 29.71 -4.94
CA ALA A 13 3.54 29.57 -6.26
C ALA A 13 4.58 29.15 -7.32
N GLU A 14 5.79 29.72 -7.30
CA GLU A 14 6.88 29.32 -8.19
C GLU A 14 7.31 27.87 -7.97
N LEU A 15 7.45 27.44 -6.70
CA LEU A 15 7.77 26.05 -6.35
C LEU A 15 6.68 25.09 -6.83
N MET A 16 5.41 25.43 -6.63
CA MET A 16 4.28 24.62 -7.11
C MET A 16 4.26 24.54 -8.64
N GLN A 17 4.45 25.66 -9.35
CA GLN A 17 4.50 25.67 -10.81
C GLN A 17 5.69 24.88 -11.36
N HIS A 18 6.84 24.93 -10.69
CA HIS A 18 7.99 24.11 -11.04
C HIS A 18 7.67 22.61 -10.86
N ALA A 19 7.13 22.21 -9.70
CA ALA A 19 6.75 20.83 -9.42
C ALA A 19 5.71 20.30 -10.42
N MET A 20 4.70 21.11 -10.75
CA MET A 20 3.67 20.77 -11.73
C MET A 20 4.26 20.60 -13.13
N ARG A 21 5.07 21.54 -13.63
CA ARG A 21 5.68 21.41 -14.97
C ARG A 21 6.50 20.14 -15.12
N THR A 22 7.29 19.81 -14.10
CA THR A 22 8.09 18.58 -14.09
C THR A 22 7.19 17.34 -14.08
N SER A 23 6.19 17.30 -13.18
CA SER A 23 5.28 16.15 -13.03
C SER A 23 4.40 15.92 -14.26
N TYR A 24 3.69 16.95 -14.73
CA TYR A 24 2.85 16.86 -15.92
C TYR A 24 3.67 16.57 -17.17
N GLY A 25 4.88 17.12 -17.29
CA GLY A 25 5.79 16.81 -18.39
C GLY A 25 6.22 15.34 -18.41
N MET A 26 6.48 14.73 -17.24
CA MET A 26 6.76 13.30 -17.14
C MET A 26 5.54 12.45 -17.51
N ILE A 27 4.36 12.78 -16.96
CA ILE A 27 3.11 12.07 -17.28
C ILE A 27 2.81 12.14 -18.78
N ALA A 28 2.95 13.31 -19.41
CA ALA A 28 2.70 13.47 -20.83
C ALA A 28 3.67 12.65 -21.69
N ARG A 29 4.96 12.60 -21.33
CA ARG A 29 5.96 11.77 -22.02
C ARG A 29 5.66 10.28 -21.86
N GLU A 30 5.38 9.84 -20.63
CA GLU A 30 5.04 8.44 -20.35
C GLU A 30 3.77 8.01 -21.10
N ALA A 31 2.74 8.87 -21.14
CA ALA A 31 1.53 8.61 -21.91
C ALA A 31 1.83 8.51 -23.41
N ALA A 32 2.62 9.43 -23.97
CA ALA A 32 3.01 9.37 -25.37
C ALA A 32 3.77 8.07 -25.72
N THR A 33 4.74 7.70 -24.89
CA THR A 33 5.47 6.43 -25.04
C THR A 33 4.54 5.22 -24.91
N SER A 34 3.60 5.24 -23.96
CA SER A 34 2.62 4.16 -23.79
C SER A 34 1.72 3.99 -25.02
N PHE A 35 1.25 5.08 -25.62
CA PHE A 35 0.44 5.04 -26.84
C PHE A 35 1.26 4.54 -28.05
N ASP A 36 2.51 4.96 -28.19
CA ASP A 36 3.40 4.49 -29.27
C ASP A 36 3.69 2.99 -29.18
N ILE A 37 3.94 2.49 -27.95
CA ILE A 37 4.07 1.05 -27.68
C ILE A 37 2.78 0.32 -28.03
N ALA A 38 1.62 0.83 -27.60
CA ALA A 38 0.33 0.20 -27.88
C ALA A 38 0.06 0.12 -29.39
N ALA A 39 0.29 1.21 -30.13
CA ALA A 39 0.14 1.25 -31.58
C ALA A 39 1.08 0.26 -32.28
N THR A 40 2.34 0.17 -31.83
CA THR A 40 3.31 -0.77 -32.37
C THR A 40 2.89 -2.22 -32.12
N VAL A 41 2.48 -2.55 -30.90
CA VAL A 41 2.00 -3.90 -30.55
C VAL A 41 0.75 -4.27 -31.35
N GLU A 42 -0.21 -3.35 -31.47
CA GLU A 42 -1.42 -3.56 -32.27
C GLU A 42 -1.09 -3.82 -33.74
N ALA A 43 -0.20 -3.01 -34.34
CA ALA A 43 0.24 -3.20 -35.71
C ALA A 43 0.92 -4.55 -35.94
N VAL A 44 1.78 -4.98 -35.00
CA VAL A 44 2.45 -6.30 -35.07
C VAL A 44 1.44 -7.43 -34.95
N VAL A 45 0.53 -7.37 -33.97
CA VAL A 45 -0.52 -8.40 -33.77
C VAL A 45 -1.41 -8.49 -35.01
N ALA A 46 -1.88 -7.36 -35.53
CA ALA A 46 -2.72 -7.31 -36.73
C ALA A 46 -1.99 -7.91 -37.95
N LEU A 47 -0.69 -7.62 -38.12
CA LEU A 47 0.10 -8.19 -39.21
C LEU A 47 0.25 -9.71 -39.07
N LEU A 48 0.52 -10.22 -37.87
CA LEU A 48 0.68 -11.66 -37.63
C LEU A 48 -0.62 -12.43 -37.86
N ILE A 49 -1.76 -11.89 -37.41
CA ILE A 49 -3.08 -12.46 -37.68
C ILE A 49 -3.37 -12.43 -39.19
N ALA A 50 -3.15 -11.30 -39.86
CA ALA A 50 -3.39 -11.17 -41.30
C ALA A 50 -2.52 -12.11 -42.14
N LYS A 51 -1.34 -12.48 -41.64
CA LYS A 51 -0.45 -13.48 -42.26
C LYS A 51 -0.76 -14.92 -41.85
N GLY A 52 -1.73 -15.13 -40.96
CA GLY A 52 -2.13 -16.46 -40.46
C GLY A 52 -1.07 -17.12 -39.57
N VAL A 53 -0.18 -16.32 -38.96
CA VAL A 53 0.89 -16.84 -38.07
C VAL A 53 0.36 -17.15 -36.68
N ILE A 54 -0.61 -16.35 -36.20
CA ILE A 54 -1.27 -16.52 -34.91
C ILE A 54 -2.79 -16.42 -35.07
N ASP A 55 -3.52 -17.11 -34.20
CA ASP A 55 -4.97 -17.00 -34.08
C ASP A 55 -5.37 -15.96 -33.02
N ALA A 56 -6.49 -15.27 -33.23
CA ALA A 56 -6.94 -14.19 -32.35
C ALA A 56 -7.46 -14.72 -31.00
N ASP A 57 -8.20 -15.83 -31.01
CA ASP A 57 -8.76 -16.42 -29.79
C ASP A 57 -7.64 -17.06 -28.96
N GLU A 58 -6.67 -17.71 -29.63
CA GLU A 58 -5.46 -18.24 -28.98
C GLU A 58 -4.64 -17.12 -28.31
N LEU A 59 -4.45 -15.98 -28.98
CA LEU A 59 -3.71 -14.84 -28.44
C LEU A 59 -4.34 -14.31 -27.15
N VAL A 60 -5.68 -14.21 -27.09
CA VAL A 60 -6.40 -13.76 -25.89
C VAL A 60 -6.16 -14.73 -24.74
N ALA A 61 -6.25 -16.04 -24.98
CA ALA A 61 -6.01 -17.04 -23.94
C ALA A 61 -4.57 -16.98 -23.40
N VAL A 62 -3.57 -16.86 -24.27
CA VAL A 62 -2.16 -16.75 -23.88
C VAL A 62 -1.89 -15.45 -23.10
N ARG A 63 -2.54 -14.35 -23.49
CA ARG A 63 -2.42 -13.06 -22.79
C ARG A 63 -2.88 -13.15 -21.34
N GLU A 64 -3.98 -13.83 -21.03
CA GLU A 64 -4.48 -13.97 -19.66
C GLU A 64 -3.51 -14.73 -18.76
N VAL A 65 -2.90 -15.79 -19.28
CA VAL A 65 -1.85 -16.54 -18.57
C VAL A 65 -0.63 -15.65 -18.32
N ALA A 66 -0.18 -14.92 -19.34
CA ALA A 66 0.95 -14.01 -19.21
C ALA A 66 0.67 -12.87 -18.21
N ALA A 67 -0.53 -12.30 -18.22
CA ALA A 67 -0.95 -11.26 -17.30
C ALA A 67 -0.90 -11.74 -15.84
N THR A 68 -1.38 -12.95 -15.57
CA THR A 68 -1.34 -13.56 -14.23
C THR A 68 0.09 -13.77 -13.74
N ARG A 69 0.97 -14.28 -14.60
CA ARG A 69 2.39 -14.47 -14.27
C ARG A 69 3.08 -13.14 -13.98
N ILE A 70 2.90 -12.14 -14.85
CA ILE A 70 3.48 -10.80 -14.67
C ILE A 70 2.96 -10.16 -13.39
N ALA A 71 1.66 -10.27 -13.08
CA ALA A 71 1.10 -9.78 -11.82
C ALA A 71 1.78 -10.41 -10.59
N THR A 72 2.03 -11.72 -10.65
CA THR A 72 2.71 -12.47 -9.58
C THR A 72 4.16 -12.01 -9.40
N GLU A 73 4.91 -11.87 -10.50
CA GLU A 73 6.29 -11.39 -10.50
C GLU A 73 6.40 -9.95 -9.98
N ARG A 74 5.45 -9.08 -10.39
CA ARG A 74 5.36 -7.71 -9.87
C ARG A 74 5.10 -7.70 -8.36
N ALA A 75 4.17 -8.52 -7.87
CA ALA A 75 3.89 -8.64 -6.44
C ALA A 75 5.13 -9.10 -5.63
N ALA A 76 6.03 -9.87 -6.24
CA ALA A 76 7.22 -10.39 -5.57
C ALA A 76 8.41 -9.40 -5.54
N GLY A 77 8.54 -8.48 -6.50
CA GLY A 77 9.77 -7.69 -6.69
C GLY A 77 9.61 -6.21 -7.07
N TRP A 78 8.38 -5.69 -7.18
CA TRP A 78 8.14 -4.29 -7.53
C TRP A 78 8.45 -3.35 -6.36
N ILE A 79 9.24 -2.30 -6.62
CA ILE A 79 9.65 -1.27 -5.63
C ILE A 79 9.02 0.10 -5.96
N GLY A 80 8.27 0.21 -7.07
CA GLY A 80 7.62 1.47 -7.47
C GLY A 80 6.35 1.77 -6.66
N PRO A 81 5.66 2.88 -6.99
CA PRO A 81 4.34 3.17 -6.42
C PRO A 81 3.41 1.99 -6.66
N ASP A 82 2.71 1.60 -5.61
CA ASP A 82 1.66 0.59 -5.66
C ASP A 82 0.40 1.31 -5.22
N LEU A 83 -0.65 1.25 -6.04
CA LEU A 83 -1.97 1.74 -5.69
C LEU A 83 -2.88 0.54 -5.77
N ALA A 84 -3.54 0.21 -4.65
CA ALA A 84 -4.43 -0.92 -4.61
C ALA A 84 -5.64 -0.62 -5.53
N MET A 85 -5.60 -1.17 -6.74
CA MET A 85 -6.69 -1.11 -7.71
C MET A 85 -7.79 -2.06 -7.23
N VAL A 86 -8.59 -1.61 -6.28
CA VAL A 86 -9.82 -2.31 -5.87
C VAL A 86 -10.90 -1.90 -6.85
N THR A 87 -11.27 -2.82 -7.75
CA THR A 87 -12.23 -2.57 -8.84
C THR A 87 -13.69 -2.66 -8.40
N THR A 88 -13.95 -3.22 -7.22
CA THR A 88 -15.29 -3.37 -6.65
C THR A 88 -15.28 -2.96 -5.18
N GLU A 89 -16.06 -1.94 -4.84
CA GLU A 89 -16.22 -1.42 -3.47
C GLU A 89 -17.13 -2.32 -2.63
N GLU A 90 -16.78 -3.60 -2.48
CA GLU A 90 -17.41 -4.43 -1.45
C GLU A 90 -17.03 -3.90 -0.07
N GLU A 91 -17.98 -3.91 0.86
CA GLU A 91 -17.71 -3.58 2.26
C GLU A 91 -16.59 -4.48 2.79
N ALA A 92 -15.46 -3.89 3.12
CA ALA A 92 -14.32 -4.57 3.70
C ALA A 92 -14.70 -5.25 5.02
N GLN A 93 -14.97 -6.56 4.98
CA GLN A 93 -15.30 -7.34 6.17
C GLN A 93 -14.21 -8.39 6.41
N PRO A 94 -13.72 -8.53 7.65
CA PRO A 94 -12.73 -9.54 7.97
C PRO A 94 -13.39 -10.93 7.95
N ALA A 95 -12.63 -11.94 7.53
CA ALA A 95 -13.08 -13.33 7.56
C ALA A 95 -13.51 -13.80 8.96
N GLN A 96 -12.95 -13.19 10.01
CA GLN A 96 -13.34 -13.40 11.40
C GLN A 96 -13.09 -12.13 12.21
N LEU A 97 -14.09 -11.71 12.99
CA LEU A 97 -13.92 -10.64 13.98
C LEU A 97 -13.07 -11.13 15.16
N VAL A 98 -12.03 -10.37 15.48
CA VAL A 98 -11.13 -10.65 16.59
C VAL A 98 -11.32 -9.58 17.65
N ASP A 99 -11.49 -10.01 18.90
CA ASP A 99 -11.43 -9.10 20.05
C ASP A 99 -9.96 -8.69 20.27
N CYS A 100 -9.60 -7.55 19.70
CA CYS A 100 -8.28 -6.97 19.82
C CYS A 100 -8.00 -6.42 21.23
N GLU A 101 -9.03 -6.03 22.00
CA GLU A 101 -8.82 -5.40 23.30
C GLU A 101 -8.19 -6.38 24.29
N THR A 102 -8.71 -7.59 24.36
CA THR A 102 -8.16 -8.65 25.23
C THR A 102 -6.83 -9.21 24.72
N ARG A 103 -6.52 -9.07 23.42
CA ARG A 103 -5.35 -9.70 22.78
C ARG A 103 -4.14 -8.80 22.62
N ARG A 104 -4.32 -7.47 22.56
CA ARG A 104 -3.23 -6.50 22.38
C ARG A 104 -2.06 -6.65 23.36
N PRO A 105 -2.28 -6.92 24.67
CA PRO A 105 -1.18 -7.15 25.60
C PRO A 105 -0.29 -8.34 25.21
N THR A 106 -0.84 -9.32 24.51
CA THR A 106 -0.12 -10.52 24.07
C THR A 106 0.44 -10.37 22.67
N CYS A 107 -0.36 -9.88 21.71
CA CYS A 107 0.06 -9.74 20.32
C CYS A 107 0.90 -8.49 20.05
N GLN A 108 0.99 -7.55 21.01
CA GLN A 108 1.78 -6.32 20.91
C GLN A 108 1.50 -5.51 19.64
N ALA A 109 0.21 -5.39 19.27
CA ALA A 109 -0.22 -4.74 18.03
C ALA A 109 0.50 -5.26 16.76
N ALA A 110 0.71 -6.58 16.68
CA ALA A 110 1.42 -7.22 15.58
C ALA A 110 0.93 -6.78 14.18
N CYS A 111 -0.37 -6.57 13.99
CA CYS A 111 -0.95 -6.08 12.73
C CYS A 111 -0.33 -4.76 12.25
N CYS A 112 0.10 -3.88 13.15
CA CYS A 112 0.74 -2.60 12.82
C CYS A 112 2.22 -2.77 12.39
N VAL A 113 2.81 -3.95 12.54
CA VAL A 113 4.15 -4.25 12.02
C VAL A 113 4.12 -5.14 10.76
N LEU A 114 2.97 -5.71 10.41
CA LEU A 114 2.82 -6.55 9.22
C LEU A 114 2.87 -5.71 7.94
N GLY A 115 3.72 -6.11 6.99
CA GLY A 115 3.69 -5.68 5.59
C GLY A 115 3.67 -4.16 5.35
N LYS A 116 3.67 -3.76 4.08
CA LYS A 116 3.32 -2.39 3.71
C LYS A 116 1.80 -2.36 3.49
N VAL A 117 1.11 -1.36 4.04
CA VAL A 117 -0.33 -1.20 3.83
C VAL A 117 -0.54 -0.14 2.76
N THR A 118 -0.94 -0.58 1.56
CA THR A 118 -1.28 0.28 0.43
C THR A 118 -2.74 0.72 0.51
N LEU A 119 -2.97 2.01 0.28
CA LEU A 119 -4.28 2.64 0.21
C LEU A 119 -4.93 2.36 -1.15
N THR A 120 -6.26 2.29 -1.14
CA THR A 120 -7.04 2.26 -2.38
C THR A 120 -7.11 3.66 -3.01
N GLU A 121 -7.44 3.74 -4.30
CA GLU A 121 -7.64 5.04 -4.98
C GLU A 121 -8.65 5.93 -4.24
N ARG A 122 -9.77 5.34 -3.80
CA ARG A 122 -10.79 6.05 -3.03
C ARG A 122 -10.24 6.62 -1.72
N GLU A 123 -9.45 5.84 -0.99
CA GLU A 123 -8.85 6.28 0.28
C GLU A 123 -7.83 7.40 0.09
N VAL A 124 -7.05 7.34 -0.99
CA VAL A 124 -6.16 8.44 -1.38
C VAL A 124 -6.96 9.70 -1.70
N ARG A 125 -8.07 9.59 -2.45
CA ARG A 125 -8.93 10.74 -2.80
C ARG A 125 -9.66 11.33 -1.60
N GLN A 126 -10.08 10.51 -0.65
CA GLN A 126 -10.76 10.97 0.57
C GLN A 126 -9.84 11.76 1.50
N ASN A 127 -8.53 11.51 1.43
CA ASN A 127 -7.52 12.24 2.19
C ASN A 127 -7.76 12.22 3.72
N THR A 128 -8.38 11.14 4.23
CA THR A 128 -8.56 10.90 5.68
C THR A 128 -7.32 10.28 6.32
N LEU A 129 -6.47 9.65 5.51
CA LEU A 129 -5.22 9.02 5.92
C LEU A 129 -4.05 9.66 5.17
N LEU A 130 -2.97 9.90 5.89
CA LEU A 130 -1.68 10.28 5.32
C LEU A 130 -1.01 9.06 4.68
N TRP A 131 -0.19 9.31 3.69
CA TRP A 131 0.65 8.30 3.06
C TRP A 131 2.13 8.71 3.07
N ASP A 132 3.02 7.73 2.99
CA ASP A 132 4.46 7.91 3.03
C ASP A 132 4.98 8.52 1.72
N LEU A 133 5.60 9.70 1.79
CA LEU A 133 6.16 10.37 0.62
C LEU A 133 7.28 9.55 -0.06
N GLY A 134 8.06 8.78 0.70
CA GLY A 134 9.08 7.88 0.19
C GLY A 134 8.52 6.56 -0.36
N ALA A 135 7.27 6.26 -0.04
CA ALA A 135 6.60 5.05 -0.48
C ALA A 135 5.13 5.35 -0.83
N PRO A 136 4.86 6.04 -1.95
CA PRO A 136 3.56 6.63 -2.26
C PRO A 136 2.38 5.69 -2.07
N TYR A 137 1.26 6.28 -1.61
CA TYR A 137 -0.01 5.60 -1.35
C TYR A 137 0.03 4.50 -0.30
N SER A 138 1.07 4.43 0.53
CA SER A 138 1.10 3.50 1.66
C SER A 138 1.11 4.22 2.98
N LEU A 139 0.53 3.59 4.02
CA LEU A 139 0.54 4.19 5.36
C LEU A 139 1.97 4.48 5.83
N PRO A 140 2.21 5.67 6.44
CA PRO A 140 3.51 6.02 6.99
C PRO A 140 3.88 5.10 8.15
N ARG A 141 5.18 4.84 8.29
CA ARG A 141 5.73 4.02 9.38
C ARG A 141 6.66 4.83 10.25
N ALA A 142 6.58 4.59 11.56
CA ALA A 142 7.53 5.09 12.51
C ALA A 142 8.91 4.44 12.27
N PRO A 143 10.03 5.07 12.72
CA PRO A 143 11.37 4.49 12.62
C PRO A 143 11.50 3.10 13.28
N THR A 144 10.61 2.80 14.24
CA THR A 144 10.53 1.50 14.91
C THR A 144 9.85 0.41 14.08
N GLY A 145 9.41 0.72 12.85
CA GLY A 145 8.73 -0.19 11.95
C GLY A 145 7.23 -0.36 12.21
N HIS A 146 6.64 0.28 13.21
CA HIS A 146 5.19 0.27 13.42
C HIS A 146 4.50 1.25 12.46
N CYS A 147 3.24 1.01 12.11
CA CYS A 147 2.36 2.01 11.51
C CYS A 147 2.36 3.29 12.37
N ALA A 148 2.43 4.47 11.75
CA ALA A 148 2.45 5.74 12.46
C ALA A 148 1.17 6.05 13.24
N TYR A 149 0.06 5.37 12.92
CA TYR A 149 -1.22 5.49 13.61
C TYR A 149 -1.37 4.54 14.82
N LEU A 150 -0.30 3.88 15.25
CA LEU A 150 -0.29 3.10 16.47
C LEU A 150 0.02 4.02 17.66
N ASP A 151 -0.89 4.07 18.64
CA ASP A 151 -0.56 4.56 19.97
C ASP A 151 0.31 3.51 20.67
N ARG A 152 1.52 3.92 21.05
CA ARG A 152 2.55 3.04 21.62
C ARG A 152 2.26 2.65 23.07
N ASP A 153 1.49 3.46 23.79
CA ASP A 153 1.19 3.22 25.19
C ASP A 153 0.04 2.23 25.32
N SER A 154 -1.08 2.54 24.68
CA SER A 154 -2.29 1.72 24.70
C SER A 154 -2.29 0.55 23.71
N LEU A 155 -1.33 0.53 22.77
CA LEU A 155 -1.29 -0.38 21.62
C LEU A 155 -2.56 -0.30 20.74
N ALA A 156 -3.32 0.78 20.83
CA ALA A 156 -4.52 1.02 20.04
C ALA A 156 -4.20 1.64 18.68
N CYS A 157 -4.99 1.30 17.66
CA CYS A 157 -4.99 2.06 16.42
C CYS A 157 -5.78 3.36 16.64
N THR A 158 -5.14 4.50 16.42
CA THR A 158 -5.77 5.82 16.60
C THR A 158 -6.79 6.15 15.52
N VAL A 159 -6.76 5.43 14.40
CA VAL A 159 -7.68 5.58 13.25
C VAL A 159 -8.59 4.35 13.09
N TRP A 160 -9.00 3.70 14.17
CA TRP A 160 -9.72 2.41 14.12
C TRP A 160 -10.95 2.41 13.19
N ASN A 161 -11.73 3.48 13.18
CA ASN A 161 -12.92 3.61 12.35
C ASN A 161 -12.59 3.97 10.89
N ASP A 162 -11.51 4.70 10.67
CA ASP A 162 -11.05 5.16 9.36
C ASP A 162 -9.95 4.26 8.77
N ARG A 163 -9.70 3.08 9.37
CA ARG A 163 -8.69 2.12 8.92
C ARG A 163 -8.83 1.86 7.42
N PRO A 164 -7.73 1.78 6.66
CA PRO A 164 -7.84 1.50 5.23
C PRO A 164 -8.41 0.10 4.96
N TYR A 165 -8.82 -0.13 3.71
CA TYR A 165 -9.47 -1.35 3.24
C TYR A 165 -8.71 -2.60 3.68
N VAL A 166 -7.40 -2.64 3.42
CA VAL A 166 -6.52 -3.75 3.83
C VAL A 166 -6.59 -4.02 5.33
N CYS A 167 -6.61 -2.99 6.17
CA CYS A 167 -6.68 -3.14 7.62
C CYS A 167 -8.09 -3.50 8.14
N ARG A 168 -9.16 -3.12 7.42
CA ARG A 168 -10.54 -3.51 7.76
C ARG A 168 -10.84 -4.95 7.38
N SER A 169 -10.36 -5.40 6.22
CA SER A 169 -10.54 -6.78 5.73
C SER A 169 -9.63 -7.80 6.41
N TYR A 170 -8.60 -7.36 7.12
CA TYR A 170 -7.63 -8.24 7.75
C TYR A 170 -8.14 -8.84 9.07
N SER A 171 -7.95 -10.15 9.24
CA SER A 171 -8.15 -10.87 10.51
C SER A 171 -6.90 -11.65 10.88
N CYS A 172 -6.42 -11.50 12.11
CA CYS A 172 -5.26 -12.26 12.60
C CYS A 172 -5.62 -13.65 13.12
N ALA A 173 -6.89 -14.07 13.10
CA ALA A 173 -7.33 -15.30 13.75
C ALA A 173 -6.61 -16.56 13.24
N ASN A 174 -6.27 -16.59 11.95
CA ASN A 174 -5.58 -17.70 11.29
C ASN A 174 -4.21 -17.28 10.74
N ASP A 175 -3.65 -16.15 11.19
CA ASP A 175 -2.35 -15.69 10.72
C ASP A 175 -1.21 -16.31 11.54
N ALA A 176 -0.51 -17.28 10.95
CA ALA A 176 0.65 -17.96 11.53
C ALA A 176 1.86 -17.02 11.73
N ILE A 177 1.89 -15.85 11.08
CA ILE A 177 2.89 -14.81 11.37
C ILE A 177 2.65 -14.21 12.75
N VAL A 178 1.40 -14.19 13.22
CA VAL A 178 1.00 -13.60 14.50
C VAL A 178 0.90 -14.63 15.61
N TRP A 179 0.35 -15.82 15.35
CA TRP A 179 0.03 -16.81 16.37
C TRP A 179 0.62 -18.19 16.08
N ASP A 180 1.23 -18.81 17.10
CA ASP A 180 1.50 -20.26 17.12
C ASP A 180 0.21 -21.01 17.52
N ASP A 181 -0.54 -20.45 18.48
CA ASP A 181 -1.88 -20.92 18.87
C ASP A 181 -2.78 -19.71 19.22
N PHE A 182 -3.76 -19.43 18.36
CA PHE A 182 -4.68 -18.30 18.51
C PHE A 182 -5.62 -18.45 19.73
N LYS A 183 -6.05 -19.68 20.06
CA LYS A 183 -7.00 -19.92 21.15
C LYS A 183 -6.30 -19.87 22.50
N ALA A 184 -5.09 -20.42 22.59
CA ALA A 184 -4.29 -20.39 23.79
C ALA A 184 -3.54 -19.06 24.01
N LEU A 185 -3.73 -18.06 23.13
CA LEU A 185 -3.03 -16.78 23.14
C LEU A 185 -1.50 -16.95 23.13
N ILE A 186 -1.00 -17.88 22.31
CA ILE A 186 0.44 -18.12 22.15
C ILE A 186 0.91 -17.39 20.88
N PRO A 187 1.56 -16.22 21.01
CA PRO A 187 2.03 -15.46 19.86
C PRO A 187 3.24 -16.15 19.22
N ALA A 188 3.35 -16.04 17.90
CA ALA A 188 4.49 -16.57 17.15
C ALA A 188 5.81 -15.94 17.63
N GLU A 189 6.94 -16.62 17.39
CA GLU A 189 8.25 -16.14 17.87
C GLU A 189 8.60 -14.72 17.37
N ARG A 190 8.20 -14.38 16.14
CA ARG A 190 8.34 -13.03 15.59
C ARG A 190 7.68 -11.98 16.49
N VAL A 191 6.46 -12.26 16.97
CA VAL A 191 5.70 -11.35 17.83
C VAL A 191 6.27 -11.32 19.23
N ARG A 192 6.71 -12.47 19.77
CA ARG A 192 7.41 -12.52 21.06
C ARG A 192 8.64 -11.60 21.08
N ARG A 193 9.37 -11.48 19.96
CA ARG A 193 10.50 -10.55 19.85
C ARG A 193 10.09 -9.08 19.97
N LEU A 194 8.94 -8.67 19.43
CA LEU A 194 8.43 -7.29 19.56
C LEU A 194 8.26 -6.91 21.04
N SER A 195 7.69 -7.80 21.84
CA SER A 195 7.48 -7.58 23.28
C SER A 195 8.78 -7.39 24.08
N ARG A 196 9.87 -8.04 23.65
CA ARG A 196 11.19 -7.92 24.27
C ARG A 196 11.86 -6.60 23.89
N THR A 197 11.73 -6.19 22.63
CA THR A 197 12.28 -4.90 22.15
C THR A 197 11.62 -3.72 22.85
N ARG A 198 10.29 -3.75 23.02
CA ARG A 198 9.56 -2.70 23.74
C ARG A 198 10.05 -2.54 25.18
N ARG A 199 10.12 -3.64 25.94
CA ARG A 199 10.62 -3.61 27.33
C ARG A 199 12.05 -3.09 27.44
N ARG A 200 12.90 -3.33 26.44
CA ARG A 200 14.26 -2.76 26.42
C ARG A 200 14.28 -1.26 26.13
N GLN A 201 13.37 -0.77 25.29
CA GLN A 201 13.23 0.66 25.00
C GLN A 201 12.69 1.42 26.23
N GLU A 202 11.69 0.87 26.92
CA GLU A 202 11.13 1.48 28.14
C GLU A 202 12.20 1.64 29.24
N VAL A 203 13.10 0.67 29.38
CA VAL A 203 14.22 0.73 30.35
C VAL A 203 15.34 1.69 29.94
N SER A 204 15.46 2.05 28.65
CA SER A 204 16.48 3.00 28.18
C SER A 204 16.03 4.45 28.20
N ASP A 205 14.72 4.69 28.24
CA ASP A 205 14.11 6.02 28.24
C ASP A 205 13.81 6.55 29.66
N GLU A 206 14.01 5.70 30.70
CA GLU A 206 14.04 6.04 32.14
C GLU A 206 15.44 6.40 32.63
#